data_AF-A0A961YL90-F1
#
_entry.id   AF-A0A961YL90-F1
#
_cell.length_a   1.000
_cell.length_b   1.000
_cell.length_c   1.000
_cell.angle_alpha   90.00
_cell.angle_beta   90.00
_cell.angle_gamma   90.00
#
_symmetry.space_group_name_H-M   'P 1'
#
loop_
_entity.id
_entity.type
_entity.pdbx_description
1 polymer ?
#
loop_
_entity_poly.entity_id
_entity_poly.type
_entity_poly.pdbx_seq_one_letter_code
_entity_poly.pdbx_strand_id
1 'polypeptide(L)' 'MAEQNPAAPLARDAMAYVLAGGRGTRLLELTDRRAKPAVYFGGKTRIIDFALSNALNSGIRRIAVATQYKAHSLIR' A
#
# COMPACT_ATOMS: atom_id res chain seq x y z
N MET A 1 -6.94 -13.82 40.77
CA MET A 1 -7.55 -13.44 39.47
C MET A 1 -6.64 -12.39 38.87
N ALA A 2 -5.82 -12.76 37.89
CA ALA A 2 -4.90 -11.81 37.26
C ALA A 2 -5.68 -11.02 36.20
N GLU A 3 -5.78 -9.71 36.43
CA GLU A 3 -6.38 -8.76 35.50
C GLU A 3 -5.50 -8.68 34.25
N GLN A 4 -5.97 -9.25 33.15
CA GLN A 4 -5.34 -9.12 31.85
C GLN A 4 -5.50 -7.66 31.40
N ASN A 5 -4.49 -6.84 31.67
CA ASN A 5 -4.35 -5.53 31.06
C ASN A 5 -4.45 -5.72 29.53
N PRO A 6 -5.42 -5.10 28.82
CA PRO A 6 -5.54 -5.32 27.39
C PRO A 6 -4.27 -4.82 26.73
N ALA A 7 -3.42 -5.75 26.32
CA ALA A 7 -2.15 -5.44 25.67
C ALA A 7 -2.41 -4.43 24.55
N ALA A 8 -1.60 -3.38 24.49
CA ALA A 8 -1.75 -2.33 23.49
C ALA A 8 -1.88 -2.94 22.07
N PRO A 9 -2.68 -2.34 21.17
CA PRO A 9 -2.92 -2.93 19.86
C PRO A 9 -1.61 -3.22 19.11
N LEU A 10 -1.42 -4.47 18.66
CA LEU A 10 -0.21 -4.94 17.96
C LEU A 10 0.17 -4.05 16.75
N ALA A 11 -0.82 -3.39 16.15
CA ALA A 11 -0.63 -2.46 15.04
C ALA A 11 0.32 -1.29 15.36
N ARG A 12 0.45 -0.91 16.64
CA ARG A 12 1.39 0.15 17.08
C ARG A 12 2.86 -0.26 16.87
N ASP A 13 3.14 -1.56 17.00
CA ASP A 13 4.49 -2.11 16.84
C ASP A 13 4.72 -2.73 15.45
N ALA A 14 3.65 -2.94 14.68
CA ALA A 14 3.73 -3.47 13.33
C ALA A 14 4.26 -2.45 12.30
N MET A 15 4.81 -2.99 11.21
CA MET A 15 5.20 -2.23 10.02
C MET A 15 4.56 -2.85 8.78
N ALA A 16 3.86 -2.04 7.99
CA ALA A 16 3.33 -2.46 6.71
C ALA A 16 4.40 -2.29 5.62
N TYR A 17 4.69 -3.37 4.89
CA TYR A 17 5.62 -3.35 3.76
C TYR A 17 4.84 -3.63 2.47
N VAL A 18 4.59 -2.59 1.67
CA VAL A 18 3.77 -2.64 0.46
C VAL A 18 4.66 -2.87 -0.76
N LEU A 19 4.52 -4.04 -1.38
CA LEU A 19 5.26 -4.40 -2.60
C LEU A 19 4.54 -3.85 -3.84
N ALA A 20 4.92 -2.64 -4.27
CA ALA A 20 4.30 -1.92 -5.37
C ALA A 20 5.08 -2.02 -6.71
N GLY A 21 5.89 -3.07 -6.89
CA GLY A 21 6.70 -3.31 -8.10
C GLY A 21 5.97 -3.97 -9.27
N GLY A 22 4.67 -4.27 -9.14
CA GLY A 22 3.91 -5.03 -10.13
C GLY A 22 3.84 -4.33 -11.50
N ARG A 23 4.45 -4.93 -12.53
CA ARG A 23 4.43 -4.41 -13.91
C ARG A 23 3.03 -4.40 -14.53
N GLY A 24 2.16 -5.33 -14.15
CA GLY A 24 0.78 -5.37 -14.66
C GLY A 24 0.65 -5.62 -16.14
N THR A 25 1.53 -6.44 -16.73
CA THR A 25 1.64 -6.69 -18.18
C THR A 25 0.33 -7.08 -18.88
N ARG A 26 -0.62 -7.68 -18.15
CA ARG A 26 -1.96 -8.01 -18.66
C ARG A 26 -2.87 -6.79 -18.88
N LEU A 27 -2.50 -5.61 -18.40
CA LEU A 27 -3.21 -4.35 -18.62
C LEU A 27 -2.69 -3.61 -19.87
N LEU A 28 -1.71 -4.17 -20.58
CA LEU A 28 -1.19 -3.64 -21.85
C LEU A 28 -0.82 -2.15 -21.72
N GLU A 29 -1.28 -1.31 -22.65
CA GLU A 29 -0.91 0.10 -22.80
C GLU A 29 -1.22 0.95 -21.56
N LEU A 30 -2.18 0.54 -20.72
CA LEU A 30 -2.50 1.23 -19.45
C LEU A 30 -1.31 1.28 -18.48
N THR A 31 -0.38 0.33 -18.60
CA THR A 31 0.82 0.19 -17.76
C THR A 31 2.14 0.52 -18.48
N ASP A 32 2.07 1.01 -19.71
CA ASP A 32 3.27 1.32 -20.50
C ASP A 32 4.06 2.51 -19.96
N ARG A 33 3.44 3.41 -19.21
CA ARG A 33 4.13 4.58 -18.64
C ARG A 33 4.08 4.65 -17.12
N ARG A 34 3.41 3.69 -16.47
CA ARG A 34 3.18 3.66 -15.02
C ARG A 34 3.10 2.22 -14.50
N ALA A 35 3.55 1.98 -13.28
CA ALA A 35 3.36 0.68 -12.62
C ALA A 35 1.87 0.41 -12.38
N LYS A 36 1.47 -0.87 -12.30
CA LYS A 36 0.09 -1.28 -12.01
C LYS A 36 -0.48 -0.59 -10.75
N PRO A 37 0.26 -0.45 -9.64
CA PRO A 37 -0.27 0.21 -8.44
C PRO A 37 -0.59 1.70 -8.63
N ALA A 38 0.00 2.36 -9.63
CA ALA A 38 -0.24 3.76 -9.96
C ALA A 38 -1.42 3.98 -10.92
N VAL A 39 -2.08 2.92 -11.37
CA VAL A 39 -3.27 3.01 -12.23
C VAL A 39 -4.43 3.59 -11.43
N TYR A 40 -5.13 4.55 -12.03
CA TYR A 40 -6.33 5.16 -11.44
C TYR A 40 -7.47 4.14 -11.34
N PHE A 41 -8.22 4.21 -10.25
CA PHE A 41 -9.38 3.39 -9.96
C PHE A 41 -10.47 4.26 -9.32
N GLY A 42 -11.74 4.03 -9.67
CA GLY A 42 -12.86 4.74 -9.05
C GLY A 42 -12.85 6.27 -9.24
N GLY A 43 -12.20 6.78 -10.29
CA GLY A 43 -12.22 8.19 -10.70
C GLY A 43 -11.25 9.13 -9.98
N LYS A 44 -10.89 8.87 -8.71
CA LYS A 44 -10.00 9.76 -7.92
C LYS A 44 -8.81 9.07 -7.27
N THR A 45 -8.87 7.76 -7.01
CA THR A 45 -7.83 7.03 -6.29
C THR A 45 -6.97 6.21 -7.23
N ARG A 46 -5.85 5.69 -6.72
CA ARG A 46 -4.99 4.71 -7.37
C ARG A 46 -5.12 3.36 -6.67
N ILE A 47 -4.76 2.28 -7.35
CA ILE A 47 -4.84 0.93 -6.78
C ILE A 47 -4.04 0.81 -5.47
N ILE A 48 -2.87 1.47 -5.35
CA ILE A 48 -2.06 1.44 -4.13
C ILE A 48 -2.78 2.03 -2.91
N ASP A 49 -3.70 2.97 -3.11
CA ASP A 49 -4.37 3.70 -2.03
C ASP A 49 -5.16 2.75 -1.14
N PHE A 50 -5.73 1.68 -1.70
CA PHE A 50 -6.46 0.68 -0.93
C PHE A 50 -5.57 -0.02 0.11
N ALA A 51 -4.35 -0.41 -0.27
CA ALA A 51 -3.42 -1.05 0.67
C ALA A 51 -2.95 -0.08 1.76
N LEU A 52 -2.70 1.19 1.39
CA LEU A 52 -2.29 2.24 2.32
C LEU A 52 -3.42 2.61 3.29
N SER A 53 -4.64 2.79 2.78
CA SER A 53 -5.83 3.06 3.60
C SER A 53 -6.13 1.89 4.53
N ASN A 54 -5.97 0.64 4.10
CA ASN A 54 -6.12 -0.52 4.98
C ASN A 54 -5.11 -0.47 6.14
N ALA A 55 -3.82 -0.25 5.85
CA ALA A 55 -2.80 -0.15 6.90
C ALA A 55 -3.10 0.98 7.89
N LEU A 56 -3.49 2.16 7.38
CA LEU A 56 -3.86 3.32 8.21
C LEU A 56 -5.10 3.05 9.07
N ASN A 57 -6.16 2.48 8.49
CA ASN A 57 -7.41 2.16 9.20
C ASN A 57 -7.22 1.03 10.22
N SER A 58 -6.23 0.17 10.04
CA SER A 58 -5.80 -0.85 11.02
C SER A 58 -4.88 -0.30 12.11
N GLY A 59 -4.54 0.99 12.10
CA GLY A 59 -3.69 1.62 13.12
C GLY A 59 -2.19 1.41 12.90
N ILE A 60 -1.77 0.91 11.74
CA ILE A 60 -0.36 0.74 11.40
C ILE A 60 0.20 2.08 10.94
N ARG A 61 1.19 2.61 11.68
CA ARG A 61 1.76 3.95 11.44
C ARG A 61 3.11 3.93 10.72
N ARG A 62 3.76 2.76 10.68
CA ARG A 62 5.02 2.54 9.96
C ARG A 62 4.70 1.86 8.63
N ILE A 63 4.88 2.57 7.52
CA ILE A 63 4.59 2.06 6.17
C ILE A 63 5.81 2.29 5.28
N ALA A 64 6.31 1.22 4.66
CA ALA A 64 7.30 1.30 3.59
C ALA A 64 6.70 0.77 2.29
N VAL A 65 7.04 1.41 1.17
CA VAL A 65 6.59 1.02 -0.17
C VAL A 65 7.81 0.65 -1.00
N ALA A 66 7.97 -0.63 -1.32
CA ALA A 66 9.00 -1.09 -2.24
C ALA A 66 8.50 -0.99 -3.67
N THR A 67 9.17 -0.17 -4.46
CA THR A 67 8.85 0.05 -5.88
C THR A 67 9.97 -0.52 -6.75
N GLN A 68 9.68 -0.85 -8.01
CA GLN A 68 10.68 -1.43 -8.91
C GLN A 68 10.61 -0.78 -10.29
N TYR A 69 9.66 -1.18 -11.13
CA TYR A 69 9.54 -0.66 -12.50
C TYR A 69 8.75 0.66 -12.56
N LYS A 70 9.23 1.64 -13.33
CA LYS A 70 8.50 2.89 -13.68
C LYS A 70 7.85 3.58 -12.46
N ALA A 71 8.56 3.62 -11.33
CA ALA A 71 8.06 4.13 -10.06
C ALA A 71 7.90 5.67 -10.01
N HIS A 72 8.33 6.38 -11.04
CA HIS A 72 8.33 7.85 -11.02
C HIS A 72 6.93 8.44 -10.87
N SER A 73 5.91 7.80 -11.47
CA SER A 73 4.51 8.20 -11.32
C SER A 73 3.87 7.75 -10.00
N LEU A 74 4.54 6.87 -9.24
CA LEU A 74 4.07 6.36 -7.96
C LEU A 74 4.65 7.17 -6.78
N ILE A 75 5.85 7.72 -6.96
CA ILE A 75 6.58 8.52 -5.97
C ILE A 75 6.25 10.03 -6.08
N ARG A 76 5.78 10.49 -7.24
CA ARG A 76 5.38 11.88 -7.52
C ARG A 76 3.87 12.05 -7.56
#